data_AF-A0A3D4FF86-F1
#
_entry.id   AF-A0A3D4FF86-F1
#
_cell.length_a   1.000
_cell.length_b   1.000
_cell.length_c   1.000
_cell.angle_alpha   90.00
_cell.angle_beta   90.00
_cell.angle_gamma   90.00
#
_symmetry.space_group_name_H-M   'P 1'
#
loop_
_entity.id
_entity.type
_entity.pdbx_description
1 polymer ?
#
loop_
_entity_poly.entity_id
_entity_poly.type
_entity_poly.pdbx_seq_one_letter_code
_entity_poly.pdbx_strand_id
1 'polypeptide(L)'
;MHKIKYYNMEVIEDNFDKETNEHEYKKELRELEYQCKNDEFEYWLDVIEKSYGQHGKITHEYEEDEPTKEELTIKTMNNLTIENKKKDILIASLAEQINNLNIKLIQLGGSKNV
;
A
#
# COMPACT_ATOMS: atom_id res chain seq x y z
N MET A 1 -6.37 -0.86 3.84
CA MET A 1 -7.43 -1.68 4.47
C MET A 1 -6.89 -2.44 5.69
N HIS A 2 -7.75 -3.10 6.47
CA HIS A 2 -7.34 -3.98 7.58
C HIS A 2 -7.87 -5.40 7.38
N LYS A 3 -7.06 -6.38 7.76
CA LYS A 3 -7.42 -7.79 7.87
C LYS A 3 -7.48 -8.20 9.33
N ILE A 4 -8.58 -8.80 9.76
CA ILE A 4 -8.79 -9.33 11.11
C ILE A 4 -8.93 -10.85 11.01
N LYS A 5 -8.09 -11.59 11.72
CA LYS A 5 -8.13 -13.06 11.81
C LYS A 5 -8.70 -13.49 13.15
N TYR A 6 -9.67 -14.40 13.11
CA TYR A 6 -10.38 -14.89 14.28
C TYR A 6 -10.73 -16.38 14.15
N TYR A 7 -11.13 -17.00 15.25
CA TYR A 7 -11.49 -18.41 15.29
C TYR A 7 -12.99 -18.58 15.53
N ASN A 8 -13.65 -19.44 14.76
CA ASN A 8 -15.06 -19.75 14.91
C ASN A 8 -15.25 -21.26 15.13
N MET A 9 -16.21 -21.62 15.98
CA MET A 9 -16.59 -23.02 16.20
C MET A 9 -17.76 -23.37 15.27
N GLU A 10 -17.48 -24.08 14.20
CA GLU A 10 -18.48 -24.47 13.20
C GLU A 10 -19.02 -25.87 13.49
N VAL A 11 -20.34 -26.05 13.34
CA VAL A 11 -20.96 -27.38 13.30
C VAL A 11 -20.76 -27.93 11.90
N ILE A 12 -19.99 -29.00 11.78
CA ILE A 12 -19.65 -29.63 10.50
C ILE A 12 -20.49 -30.88 10.23
N GLU A 13 -21.11 -31.45 11.26
CA GLU A 13 -21.94 -32.64 11.16
C GLU A 13 -23.05 -32.56 12.22
N ASP A 14 -24.27 -32.94 11.83
CA ASP A 14 -25.44 -33.06 12.70
C ASP A 14 -26.03 -34.44 12.48
N ASN A 15 -25.77 -35.33 13.43
CA ASN A 15 -26.26 -36.70 13.41
C ASN A 15 -27.48 -36.79 14.32
N PHE A 16 -28.65 -36.96 13.71
CA PHE A 16 -29.89 -37.16 14.44
C PHE A 16 -30.15 -38.65 14.64
N ASP A 17 -30.23 -39.07 15.89
CA ASP A 17 -30.66 -40.41 16.27
C ASP A 17 -32.18 -40.44 16.47
N LYS A 18 -32.85 -41.24 15.65
CA LYS A 18 -34.31 -41.39 15.67
C LYS A 18 -34.82 -42.24 16.85
N GLU A 19 -33.99 -43.11 17.42
CA GLU A 19 -34.41 -43.99 18.52
C GLU A 19 -34.38 -43.25 19.86
N THR A 20 -33.37 -42.42 20.06
CA THR A 20 -33.20 -41.60 21.27
C THR A 20 -33.80 -40.20 21.12
N ASN A 21 -34.10 -39.77 19.89
CA ASN A 21 -34.56 -38.42 19.54
C ASN A 21 -33.56 -37.33 19.98
N GLU A 22 -32.27 -37.64 19.88
CA GLU A 22 -31.13 -36.78 20.24
C GLU A 22 -30.34 -36.33 19.01
N HIS A 23 -29.71 -35.16 19.12
CA HIS A 23 -28.78 -34.64 18.11
C HIS A 23 -27.35 -34.72 18.62
N GLU A 24 -26.48 -35.36 17.86
CA GLU A 24 -25.03 -35.35 18.07
C GLU A 24 -24.37 -34.40 17.07
N TYR A 25 -23.77 -33.33 17.59
CA TYR A 25 -23.09 -32.33 16.77
C TYR A 25 -21.58 -32.54 16.77
N LYS A 26 -21.00 -32.67 15.59
CA LYS A 26 -19.55 -32.58 15.43
C LYS A 26 -19.16 -31.12 15.17
N LYS A 27 -18.31 -30.57 16.03
CA LYS A 27 -17.83 -29.19 15.94
C LYS A 27 -16.35 -29.14 15.59
N GLU A 28 -15.97 -28.20 14.75
CA GLU A 28 -14.59 -27.95 14.35
C GLU A 28 -14.25 -26.47 14.55
N LEU A 29 -13.06 -26.20 15.08
CA LEU A 29 -12.54 -24.84 15.19
C LEU A 29 -11.87 -24.45 13.88
N ARG A 30 -12.29 -23.33 13.28
CA ARG A 30 -11.72 -22.82 12.02
C ARG A 30 -11.22 -21.41 12.17
N GLU A 31 -10.12 -21.13 11.48
CA GLU A 31 -9.59 -19.77 11.31
C GLU A 31 -10.31 -19.09 10.15
N LEU A 32 -10.81 -17.88 10.41
CA LEU A 32 -11.51 -17.04 9.44
C LEU A 32 -10.83 -15.68 9.35
N GLU A 33 -10.98 -15.03 8.20
CA GLU A 33 -10.45 -13.69 7.92
C GLU A 33 -11.60 -12.75 7.56
N TYR A 34 -11.54 -11.53 8.10
CA TYR A 34 -12.44 -10.44 7.74
C TYR A 34 -11.65 -9.21 7.29
N GLN A 35 -12.01 -8.66 6.13
CA GLN A 35 -11.40 -7.46 5.56
C GLN A 35 -12.32 -6.26 5.72
N CYS A 36 -11.79 -5.15 6.25
CA CYS A 36 -12.52 -3.91 6.46
C CYS A 36 -11.68 -2.68 6.09
N LYS A 37 -12.35 -1.55 5.93
CA LYS A 37 -11.68 -0.26 5.75
C LYS A 37 -11.13 0.27 7.07
N ASN A 38 -10.17 1.19 7.00
CA ASN A 38 -9.53 1.76 8.19
C ASN A 38 -10.50 2.51 9.10
N ASP A 39 -11.49 3.19 8.53
CA ASP A 39 -12.52 3.92 9.27
C ASP A 39 -13.51 3.00 9.99
N GLU A 40 -13.60 1.73 9.59
CA GLU A 40 -14.48 0.72 10.17
C GLU A 40 -13.73 -0.28 11.08
N PHE A 41 -12.40 -0.20 11.13
CA PHE A 41 -11.55 -1.21 11.77
C PHE A 41 -11.89 -1.43 13.25
N GLU A 42 -11.93 -0.35 14.06
CA GLU A 42 -12.21 -0.44 15.49
C GLU A 42 -13.59 -1.04 15.78
N TYR A 43 -14.58 -0.70 14.96
CA TYR A 43 -15.92 -1.25 15.09
C TYR A 43 -15.94 -2.75 14.83
N TRP A 44 -15.35 -3.20 13.73
CA TRP A 44 -15.33 -4.61 13.38
C TRP A 44 -14.45 -5.44 14.30
N LEU A 45 -13.35 -4.88 14.82
CA LEU A 45 -12.52 -5.53 15.81
C LEU A 45 -13.33 -5.83 17.09
N ASP A 46 -14.04 -4.84 17.63
CA ASP A 46 -14.89 -5.01 18.83
C ASP A 46 -16.01 -6.05 18.62
N VAL A 47 -16.67 -6.01 17.44
CA VAL A 47 -17.72 -6.99 17.09
C VAL A 47 -17.16 -8.40 17.05
N ILE A 48 -16.00 -8.60 16.41
CA ILE A 48 -15.35 -9.91 16.29
C ILE A 48 -14.83 -10.39 17.64
N GLU A 49 -14.25 -9.51 18.46
CA GLU A 49 -13.80 -9.84 19.82
C GLU A 49 -14.94 -10.32 20.71
N LYS A 50 -16.08 -9.61 20.71
CA LYS A 50 -17.25 -10.00 21.50
C LYS A 50 -17.88 -11.32 21.02
N SER A 51 -17.88 -11.56 19.72
CA SER A 51 -18.55 -12.71 19.12
C SER A 51 -17.70 -13.98 19.16
N TYR A 52 -16.39 -13.85 18.94
CA TYR A 52 -15.50 -14.96 18.64
C TYR A 52 -14.24 -15.01 19.53
N GLY A 53 -13.98 -13.99 20.36
CA GLY A 53 -12.77 -13.92 21.19
C GLY A 53 -12.63 -15.06 22.21
N GLN A 54 -13.72 -15.75 22.54
CA GLN A 54 -13.69 -16.94 23.40
C GLN A 54 -13.04 -18.17 22.74
N HIS A 55 -12.96 -18.20 21.40
CA HIS A 55 -12.51 -19.36 20.63
C HIS A 55 -11.02 -19.32 20.30
N GLY A 56 -10.36 -18.18 20.48
CA GLY A 56 -8.93 -18.04 20.24
C GLY A 56 -8.48 -16.59 20.22
N LYS A 57 -7.17 -16.39 20.12
CA LYS A 57 -6.57 -15.05 20.02
C LYS A 57 -6.92 -14.42 18.68
N ILE A 58 -7.46 -13.20 18.71
CA ILE A 58 -7.70 -12.39 17.53
C ILE A 58 -6.42 -11.64 17.16
N THR A 59 -6.12 -11.60 15.86
CA THR A 59 -4.96 -10.87 15.32
C THR A 59 -5.41 -10.00 14.16
N HIS A 60 -4.67 -8.93 13.88
CA HIS A 60 -4.97 -8.06 12.75
C HIS A 60 -3.69 -7.55 12.10
N GLU A 61 -3.78 -7.26 10.80
CA GLU A 61 -2.71 -6.66 10.02
C GLU A 61 -3.25 -5.49 9.22
N TYR A 62 -2.43 -4.45 9.10
CA TYR A 62 -2.70 -3.35 8.19
C TYR A 62 -2.23 -3.76 6.80
N GLU A 63 -3.14 -3.75 5.85
CA GLU A 63 -2.83 -3.98 4.45
C GLU A 63 -2.80 -2.62 3.75
N GLU A 64 -1.61 -2.18 3.36
CA GLU A 64 -1.50 -1.07 2.42
C GLU A 64 -2.16 -1.50 1.12
N ASP A 65 -3.19 -0.76 0.69
CA ASP A 65 -3.86 -1.04 -0.56
C ASP A 65 -2.81 -1.03 -1.70
N GLU A 66 -2.82 -2.04 -2.56
CA GLU A 66 -1.97 -2.03 -3.74
C GLU A 66 -2.26 -0.75 -4.55
N PRO A 67 -1.22 0.02 -4.94
CA PRO A 67 -1.42 1.27 -5.65
C PRO A 67 -2.18 1.00 -6.95
N THR A 68 -3.25 1.73 -7.16
CA THR A 68 -4.10 1.60 -8.35
C THR A 68 -3.28 1.90 -9.62
N LYS A 69 -3.75 1.39 -10.77
CA LYS A 69 -3.13 1.71 -12.08
C LYS A 69 -3.06 3.21 -12.34
N GLU A 70 -4.07 3.96 -11.88
CA GLU A 70 -4.12 5.41 -11.98
C GLU A 70 -3.05 6.07 -11.11
N GLU A 71 -2.91 5.67 -9.85
CA GLU A 71 -1.87 6.18 -8.95
C GLU A 71 -0.46 5.85 -9.44
N LEU A 72 -0.25 4.66 -9.98
CA LEU A 72 1.01 4.27 -10.62
C LEU A 72 1.31 5.14 -11.85
N THR A 73 0.29 5.46 -12.65
CA THR A 73 0.43 6.32 -13.82
C THR A 73 0.79 7.74 -13.41
N ILE A 74 0.09 8.30 -12.42
CA ILE A 74 0.37 9.64 -11.86
C ILE A 74 1.80 9.70 -11.31
N LYS A 75 2.22 8.69 -10.54
CA LYS A 75 3.59 8.59 -10.00
C LYS A 75 4.62 8.57 -11.13
N THR A 76 4.36 7.83 -12.20
CA THR A 76 5.25 7.75 -13.37
C THR A 76 5.34 9.10 -14.09
N MET A 77 4.21 9.77 -14.33
CA MET A 77 4.17 11.09 -14.96
C MET A 77 4.89 12.16 -14.13
N ASN A 78 4.73 12.13 -12.81
CA ASN A 78 5.42 13.03 -11.89
C ASN A 78 6.93 12.82 -11.94
N ASN A 79 7.38 11.56 -11.95
CA ASN A 79 8.80 11.23 -12.07
C ASN A 79 9.39 11.74 -13.40
N LEU A 80 8.69 11.52 -14.52
CA LEU A 80 9.11 12.05 -15.82
C LEU A 80 9.18 13.58 -15.84
N THR A 81 8.22 14.25 -15.18
CA THR A 81 8.21 15.71 -15.06
C THR A 81 9.41 16.22 -14.26
N ILE A 82 9.73 15.55 -13.15
CA ILE A 82 10.90 15.89 -12.32
C ILE A 82 12.19 15.72 -13.12
N GLU A 83 12.34 14.61 -13.83
CA GLU A 83 13.53 14.35 -14.64
C GLU A 83 13.68 15.37 -15.78
N ASN A 84 12.59 15.77 -16.43
CA ASN A 84 12.64 16.82 -17.44
C ASN A 84 13.06 18.17 -16.84
N LYS A 85 12.51 18.56 -15.68
CA LYS A 85 12.94 19.79 -14.99
C LYS A 85 14.43 19.79 -14.63
N LYS A 86 14.97 18.63 -14.21
CA LYS A 86 16.41 18.49 -13.94
C LYS A 86 17.25 18.69 -15.21
N LYS A 87 16.80 18.14 -16.35
CA LYS A 87 17.46 18.34 -17.64
C LYS A 87 17.43 19.80 -18.08
N ASP A 88 16.32 20.50 -17.90
CA ASP A 88 16.21 21.93 -18.23
C ASP A 88 17.22 22.77 -17.42
N ILE A 89 17.37 22.48 -16.12
CA ILE A 89 18.37 23.13 -15.26
C ILE A 89 19.79 22.85 -15.76
N LEU A 90 20.07 21.61 -16.16
CA LEU A 90 21.38 21.24 -16.70
C LEU A 90 21.67 21.97 -18.02
N ILE A 91 20.70 22.05 -18.92
CA ILE A 91 20.81 22.78 -20.19
C ILE A 91 21.09 24.27 -19.91
N ALA A 92 20.36 24.88 -18.97
CA ALA A 92 20.58 26.28 -18.59
C ALA A 92 21.99 26.51 -18.04
N SER A 93 22.48 25.62 -17.16
CA SER A 93 23.85 25.71 -16.62
C SER A 93 24.91 25.53 -17.71
N LEU A 94 24.72 24.61 -18.65
CA LEU A 94 25.65 24.42 -19.77
C LEU A 94 25.66 25.65 -20.70
N ALA A 95 24.50 26.25 -20.98
CA ALA A 95 24.41 27.47 -21.77
C ALA A 95 25.15 28.64 -21.10
N GLU A 96 25.06 28.77 -19.77
CA GLU A 96 25.80 29.76 -19.00
C GLU A 96 27.31 29.53 -19.08
N GLN A 97 27.77 28.28 -18.95
CA GLN A 97 29.18 27.92 -19.08
C GLN A 97 29.73 28.27 -20.47
N ILE A 98 28.98 27.95 -21.53
CA ILE A 98 29.35 28.30 -22.92
C ILE A 98 29.45 29.82 -23.07
N ASN A 99 28.49 30.57 -22.54
CA ASN A 99 28.52 32.03 -22.60
C ASN A 99 29.77 32.59 -21.89
N ASN A 100 30.07 32.09 -20.70
CA ASN A 100 31.27 32.47 -19.95
C ASN A 100 32.57 32.15 -20.70
N LEU A 101 32.65 31.01 -21.38
CA LEU A 101 33.79 30.64 -22.22
C LEU A 101 33.93 31.58 -23.44
N ASN A 102 32.82 31.91 -24.11
CA ASN A 102 32.81 32.84 -25.24
C ASN A 102 33.31 34.24 -24.83
N ILE A 103 32.87 34.75 -23.68
CA ILE A 103 33.35 36.03 -23.14
C ILE A 103 34.87 35.99 -22.92
N LYS A 104 35.40 34.93 -22.30
CA LYS A 104 36.85 34.77 -22.07
C LYS A 104 37.64 34.71 -23.37
N LEU A 105 37.13 34.00 -24.39
CA LEU A 105 37.77 33.91 -25.70
C LEU A 105 37.87 35.28 -26.38
N ILE A 106 36.80 36.08 -26.34
CA ILE A 106 36.80 37.44 -26.89
C ILE A 106 37.82 38.33 -26.17
N GLN A 107 37.89 38.25 -24.84
CA GLN A 107 38.86 39.01 -24.04
C GLN A 107 40.32 38.64 -24.38
N LEU A 108 40.60 37.35 -24.56
CA LEU A 108 41.93 36.86 -24.94
C LEU A 108 42.29 37.17 -26.41
N GLY A 109 41.31 37.16 -27.32
CA GLY A 109 41.50 37.50 -28.73
C GLY A 109 41.66 38.99 -29.00
N GLY A 110 41.03 39.86 -28.18
CA GLY A 110 41.15 41.32 -28.28
C GLY A 110 42.48 41.89 -27.75
N SER A 111 43.24 41.10 -26.99
CA SER A 111 44.53 41.53 -26.41
C SER A 111 45.74 41.36 -27.35
N LYS A 112 45.52 40.93 -28.60
CA LYS A 112 46.60 40.72 -29.60
C LYS A 112 46.80 41.85 -30.61
N ASN A 113 46.05 42.94 -30.53
CA ASN A 113 46.24 44.14 -31.36
C ASN A 113 46.30 45.41 -30.51
N VAL A 114 47.41 45.60 -29.78
CA VAL A 114 47.93 46.92 -29.36
C VAL A 114 49.44 46.87 -29.47
#